data_AF-A0A7J6PD71-F1
#
_entry.id   AF-A0A7J6PD71-F1
#
_cell.length_a   1.000
_cell.length_b   1.000
_cell.length_c   1.000
_cell.angle_alpha   90.00
_cell.angle_beta   90.00
_cell.angle_gamma   90.00
#
_symmetry.space_group_name_H-M   'P 1'
#
loop_
_entity.id
_entity.type
_entity.pdbx_description
1 polymer ?
#
loop_
_entity_poly.entity_id
_entity_poly.type
_entity_poly.pdbx_seq_one_letter_code
_entity_poly.pdbx_strand_id
1 'polypeptide(L)' 'MVAVLSSTWYTARDDIIHFGITFATIFVFMSLIGHYAAGEDFEHFRTVWSTLVLQFEILWSGEWDIPNWSSHPVVSL' A
#
# COMPACT_ATOMS: atom_id res chain seq x y z
N MET A 1 11.16 31.02 15.01
CA MET A 1 10.88 29.56 14.95
C MET A 1 9.67 29.25 14.07
N VAL A 2 8.48 29.83 14.32
CA VAL A 2 7.27 29.65 13.48
C VAL A 2 7.50 30.01 12.01
N ALA A 3 8.17 31.14 11.72
CA ALA A 3 8.46 31.58 10.36
C ALA A 3 9.43 30.66 9.58
N VAL A 4 10.29 29.89 10.27
CA VAL A 4 11.23 28.94 9.65
C VAL A 4 10.53 27.62 9.32
N LEU A 5 9.62 27.16 10.17
CA LEU A 5 8.80 25.98 9.89
C LEU A 5 7.83 26.24 8.73
N SER A 6 7.22 27.43 8.68
CA SER A 6 6.29 27.77 7.59
C SER A 6 6.98 27.86 6.23
N SER A 7 8.21 28.41 6.16
CA SER A 7 8.97 28.44 4.91
C SER A 7 9.42 27.04 4.48
N THR A 8 9.83 26.20 5.43
CA THR A 8 10.24 24.80 5.16
C THR A 8 9.09 23.98 4.58
N TRP A 9 7.90 24.03 5.19
CA TRP A 9 6.72 23.33 4.67
C TRP A 9 6.27 23.86 3.31
N TYR A 10 6.37 25.17 3.09
CA TYR A 10 6.01 25.78 1.82
C TYR A 10 6.93 25.34 0.68
N THR A 11 8.25 25.31 0.92
CA THR A 11 9.24 24.83 -0.06
C THR A 11 9.11 23.33 -0.31
N ALA A 12 8.88 22.53 0.73
CA ALA A 12 8.75 21.07 0.59
C ALA A 12 7.40 20.63 0.01
N ARG A 13 6.41 21.52 -0.10
CA ARG A 13 5.03 21.19 -0.50
C ARG A 13 4.99 20.46 -1.83
N ASP A 14 5.66 21.00 -2.85
CA ASP A 14 5.58 20.44 -4.20
C ASP A 14 6.23 19.05 -4.22
N ASP A 15 7.37 18.86 -3.56
CA ASP A 15 8.03 17.56 -3.44
C ASP A 15 7.15 16.53 -2.72
N ILE A 16 6.47 16.93 -1.64
CA ILE A 16 5.52 16.06 -0.91
C ILE A 16 4.34 15.68 -1.80
N ILE A 17 3.83 16.60 -2.61
CA ILE A 17 2.73 16.30 -3.55
C ILE A 17 3.20 15.31 -4.62
N HIS A 18 4.35 15.54 -5.24
CA HIS A 18 4.90 14.62 -6.24
C HIS A 18 5.15 13.23 -5.64
N PHE A 19 5.77 13.18 -4.45
CA PHE A 19 5.95 11.94 -3.71
C PHE A 19 4.62 11.24 -3.45
N GLY A 20 3.60 11.98 -2.97
CA GLY A 20 2.27 11.44 -2.70
C GLY A 20 1.61 10.85 -3.94
N ILE A 21 1.74 11.49 -5.10
CA ILE A 21 1.20 10.99 -6.38
C ILE A 21 1.94 9.72 -6.81
N THR A 22 3.28 9.70 -6.77
CA THR A 22 4.07 8.53 -7.13
C THR A 22 3.80 7.36 -6.19
N PHE A 23 3.77 7.62 -4.89
CA PHE A 23 3.42 6.64 -3.87
C PHE A 23 2.02 6.07 -4.11
N ALA A 24 1.00 6.92 -4.26
CA ALA A 24 -0.37 6.48 -4.47
C ALA A 24 -0.51 5.66 -5.77
N THR A 25 0.20 6.04 -6.83
CA THR A 25 0.18 5.32 -8.12
C THR A 25 0.72 3.89 -7.96
N ILE A 26 1.90 3.74 -7.34
CA ILE A 26 2.50 2.42 -7.09
C ILE A 26 1.64 1.62 -6.13
N PHE A 27 1.16 2.25 -5.06
CA PHE A 27 0.38 1.60 -4.01
C PHE A 27 -0.94 1.04 -4.55
N VAL A 28 -1.71 1.85 -5.28
CA VAL A 28 -2.97 1.41 -5.90
C VAL A 28 -2.71 0.33 -6.95
N PHE A 29 -1.67 0.48 -7.77
CA PHE A 29 -1.32 -0.52 -8.76
C PHE A 29 -0.99 -1.89 -8.12
N MET A 30 -0.19 -1.91 -7.06
CA MET A 30 0.12 -3.14 -6.31
C MET A 30 -1.13 -3.72 -5.62
N SER A 31 -2.04 -2.87 -5.13
CA SER A 31 -3.33 -3.32 -4.59
C SER A 31 -4.19 -4.00 -5.66
N LEU A 32 -4.24 -3.47 -6.88
CA LEU A 32 -4.95 -4.11 -7.97
C LEU A 32 -4.32 -5.47 -8.34
N ILE A 33 -2.99 -5.55 -8.39
CA ILE A 33 -2.31 -6.83 -8.61
C ILE A 33 -2.71 -7.85 -7.55
N GLY A 34 -2.64 -7.50 -6.26
CA GLY A 34 -3.03 -8.39 -5.17
C GLY A 34 -4.49 -8.85 -5.29
N HIS A 35 -5.40 -7.92 -5.59
CA HIS A 35 -6.81 -8.23 -5.78
C HIS A 35 -7.04 -9.22 -6.94
N TYR A 36 -6.43 -8.99 -8.10
CA TYR A 36 -6.61 -9.86 -9.26
C TYR A 36 -5.86 -11.20 -9.16
N ALA A 37 -4.70 -11.22 -8.50
CA ALA A 37 -3.87 -12.41 -8.40
C ALA A 37 -4.33 -13.36 -7.27
N ALA A 38 -4.90 -12.82 -6.20
CA ALA A 38 -5.17 -13.57 -4.96
C ALA A 38 -6.62 -13.43 -4.45
N GLY A 39 -7.48 -12.64 -5.11
CA GLY A 39 -8.83 -12.33 -4.62
C GLY A 39 -9.82 -13.50 -4.65
N GLU A 40 -9.56 -14.53 -5.48
CA GLU A 40 -10.34 -15.76 -5.48
C GLU A 40 -10.00 -16.67 -4.29
N ASP A 41 -8.72 -16.71 -3.93
CA ASP A 41 -8.17 -17.61 -2.92
C ASP A 41 -8.25 -17.06 -1.49
N PHE A 42 -8.14 -15.75 -1.32
CA PHE A 42 -7.98 -15.11 -0.02
C PHE A 42 -9.02 -14.01 0.20
N GLU A 43 -9.69 -14.05 1.35
CA GLU A 43 -10.73 -13.08 1.70
C GLU A 43 -10.21 -11.65 1.77
N HIS A 44 -8.99 -11.43 2.26
CA HIS A 44 -8.40 -10.10 2.35
C HIS A 44 -8.15 -9.45 0.97
N PHE A 45 -7.95 -10.26 -0.07
CA PHE A 45 -7.77 -9.79 -1.45
C PHE A 45 -9.08 -9.75 -2.25
N ARG A 46 -10.22 -10.16 -1.67
CA ARG A 46 -11.48 -10.33 -2.41
C ARG A 46 -12.06 -9.04 -2.98
N THR A 47 -11.76 -7.89 -2.37
CA THR A 47 -12.17 -6.58 -2.88
C THR A 47 -10.96 -5.66 -2.99
N VAL A 48 -11.01 -4.71 -3.93
CA VAL A 48 -9.97 -3.67 -4.04
C VAL A 48 -9.84 -2.90 -2.71
N TRP A 49 -10.95 -2.61 -2.04
CA TRP A 49 -10.95 -1.92 -0.76
C TRP A 49 -10.26 -2.73 0.35
N SER A 50 -10.65 -3.99 0.55
CA SER A 50 -10.02 -4.86 1.56
C SER A 50 -8.53 -5.05 1.29
N THR A 51 -8.13 -5.11 0.02
CA THR A 51 -6.72 -5.21 -0.38
C THR A 51 -5.93 -3.95 -0.02
N LEU A 52 -6.50 -2.76 -0.27
CA LEU A 52 -5.90 -1.49 0.12
C LEU A 52 -5.72 -1.38 1.63
N VAL A 53 -6.75 -1.76 2.40
CA VAL A 53 -6.71 -1.76 3.87
C VAL A 53 -5.61 -2.69 4.37
N LEU A 54 -5.53 -3.91 3.84
CA LEU A 54 -4.48 -4.87 4.19
C LEU A 54 -3.08 -4.30 3.91
N GLN A 55 -2.86 -3.68 2.75
CA GLN A 55 -1.56 -3.09 2.42
C GLN A 55 -1.18 -1.93 3.35
N PHE A 56 -2.16 -1.14 3.82
CA PHE A 56 -1.91 -0.12 4.84
C PHE A 56 -1.60 -0.73 6.21
N GLU A 57 -2.29 -1.80 6.59
CA GLU A 57 -2.02 -2.54 7.83
C GLU A 57 -0.59 -3.08 7.82
N ILE A 58 -0.15 -3.70 6.72
CA ILE A 58 1.23 -4.19 6.53
C ILE A 58 2.25 -3.04 6.61
N LEU A 59 1.98 -1.91 5.94
CA LEU A 59 2.87 -0.74 6.00
C LEU A 59 3.00 -0.20 7.42
N TRP A 60 1.93 -0.25 8.20
CA TRP A 60 1.87 0.31 9.54
C TRP A 60 2.45 -0.64 10.60
N SER A 61 2.10 -1.93 10.55
CA SER A 61 2.56 -2.94 11.51
C SER A 61 3.97 -3.45 11.17
N GLY A 62 4.37 -3.39 9.90
CA GLY A 62 5.57 -4.07 9.40
C GLY A 62 5.45 -5.60 9.40
N GLU A 63 4.29 -6.15 9.79
CA GLU A 63 4.02 -7.57 9.88
C GLU A 63 3.20 -8.01 8.67
N TRP A 64 3.68 -9.05 7.99
CA TRP A 64 2.96 -9.74 6.93
C TRP A 64 2.36 -11.02 7.51
N ASP A 65 1.17 -10.91 8.08
CA ASP A 65 0.43 -12.08 8.58
C ASP A 65 -0.85 -12.22 7.77
N ILE A 66 -0.73 -12.87 6.61
CA ILE A 66 -1.89 -13.31 5.81
C ILE A 66 -2.17 -14.75 6.22
N PRO A 67 -3.26 -15.00 6.97
CA PRO A 67 -3.59 -16.35 7.42
C PRO A 67 -3.69 -17.28 6.20
N ASN A 68 -3.03 -18.45 6.29
CA ASN A 68 -2.96 -19.49 5.26
C ASN A 68 -2.08 -19.23 4.02
N TRP A 69 -1.28 -18.16 3.96
CA TRP A 69 -0.37 -17.93 2.83
C TRP A 69 0.62 -19.09 2.59
N SER A 70 1.18 -19.66 3.65
CA SER A 70 2.15 -20.77 3.59
C SER A 70 1.56 -22.11 3.15
N SER A 71 0.24 -22.24 3.13
CA SER A 71 -0.47 -23.44 2.68
C SER A 71 -0.93 -23.40 1.23
N HIS A 72 -0.84 -22.25 0.55
CA HIS A 72 -1.10 -22.18 -0.88
C HIS A 72 0.15 -22.65 -1.65
N PRO A 73 0.01 -23.58 -2.62
CA PRO A 73 1.14 -23.97 -3.44
C PRO A 73 1.65 -22.72 -4.16
N VAL A 74 2.93 -22.38 -3.94
CA VAL A 74 3.61 -21.39 -4.77
C VAL A 74 3.48 -21.91 -6.20
N VAL A 75 2.63 -21.26 -6.99
CA VAL A 75 2.48 -21.61 -8.40
C VAL A 75 3.84 -21.35 -9.03
N SER A 76 4.60 -22.42 -9.27
CA SER A 76 5.82 -22.36 -10.06
C SER A 76 5.41 -21.95 -11.47
N LEU A 77 5.76 -20.72 -11.86
CA LEU A 77 5.74 -20.29 -13.26
C LEU A 77 6.71 -21.14 -14.08
#